data_AF-A0AAW0CFB9-F1
#
_entry.id   AF-A0AAW0CFB9-F1
#
_cell.length_a   1.000
_cell.length_b   1.000
_cell.length_c   1.000
_cell.angle_alpha   90.00
_cell.angle_beta   90.00
_cell.angle_gamma   90.00
#
_symmetry.space_group_name_H-M   'P 1'
#
loop_
_entity.id
_entity.type
_entity.pdbx_description
1 polymer ?
#
loop_
_entity_poly.entity_id
_entity_poly.type
_entity_poly.pdbx_seq_one_letter_code
_entity_poly.pdbx_strand_id
1 'polypeptide(L)'
;MSPQCAARLLARVARQLPRHQSTRYFTTYTLGRVYDALAARPSRSDRPGLVYWLKMEHRSGLVEWKAGRTDNMQRRLRQWRRQCPGCRITVVDKVRTRYAKKLERCLHLCLKTSDAWKVPSACEACRVFHREKFEVGRFGGITKALNLTRLLRDIVDM
;
A
#
# COMPACT_ATOMS: atom_id res chain seq x y z
N MET A 1 15.54 15.12 9.73
CA MET A 1 14.20 15.27 10.34
C MET A 1 14.37 15.33 11.86
N SER A 2 13.82 16.34 12.53
CA SER A 2 13.89 16.41 14.01
C SER A 2 12.94 15.38 14.65
N PRO A 3 13.20 14.91 15.89
CA PRO A 3 12.34 13.97 16.59
C PRO A 3 10.88 14.46 16.76
N GLN A 4 10.70 15.76 16.99
CA GLN A 4 9.38 16.39 17.11
C GLN A 4 8.61 16.38 15.78
N CYS A 5 9.31 16.59 14.66
CA CYS A 5 8.71 16.50 13.32
C CYS A 5 8.28 15.05 13.02
N ALA A 6 9.14 14.09 13.34
CA ALA A 6 8.84 12.66 13.19
C ALA A 6 7.61 12.23 14.00
N ALA A 7 7.51 12.65 15.27
CA ALA A 7 6.39 12.32 16.14
C ALA A 7 5.06 12.85 15.58
N ARG A 8 5.04 14.09 15.07
CA ARG A 8 3.85 14.68 14.43
C ARG A 8 3.43 13.92 13.17
N LEU A 9 4.40 13.49 12.35
CA LEU A 9 4.15 12.70 11.15
C LEU A 9 3.61 11.31 11.47
N LEU A 10 4.21 10.62 12.43
CA LEU A 10 3.72 9.33 12.92
C LEU A 10 2.32 9.43 13.52
N ALA A 11 2.01 10.51 14.25
CA ALA A 11 0.66 10.75 14.75
C ALA A 11 -0.36 10.92 13.61
N ARG A 12 0.02 11.58 12.50
CA ARG A 12 -0.83 11.70 11.31
C ARG A 12 -1.06 10.34 10.65
N VAL A 13 -0.01 9.53 10.52
CA VAL A 13 -0.11 8.16 9.96
C VAL A 13 -0.99 7.29 10.85
N ALA A 14 -0.78 7.32 12.17
CA ALA A 14 -1.56 6.56 13.15
C ALA A 14 -3.06 6.85 13.05
N ARG A 15 -3.46 8.11 12.80
CA ARG A 15 -4.88 8.48 12.60
C ARG A 15 -5.52 7.86 11.37
N GLN A 16 -4.73 7.45 10.37
CA GLN A 16 -5.24 6.78 9.17
C GLN A 16 -5.33 5.26 9.34
N LEU A 17 -4.66 4.69 10.36
CA LEU A 17 -4.73 3.25 10.63
C LEU A 17 -6.06 2.88 11.31
N PRO A 18 -6.62 1.69 11.02
CA PRO A 18 -7.83 1.23 11.68
C PRO A 18 -7.63 1.08 13.19
N ARG A 19 -8.64 1.49 13.97
CA ARG A 19 -8.68 1.35 15.44
C ARG A 19 -9.29 0.00 15.79
N HIS A 20 -8.49 -1.02 16.10
CA HIS A 20 -8.98 -2.30 16.63
C HIS A 20 -8.76 -2.41 18.15
N GLN A 21 -9.46 -3.31 18.85
CA GLN A 21 -9.43 -3.40 20.33
C GLN A 21 -8.15 -4.02 20.92
N SER A 22 -7.27 -4.65 20.14
CA SER A 22 -6.04 -5.31 20.63
C SER A 22 -4.75 -4.46 20.51
N THR A 23 -4.85 -3.14 20.33
CA THR A 23 -3.93 -2.38 19.46
C THR A 23 -2.83 -1.52 20.08
N ARG A 24 -2.52 -1.61 21.39
CA ARG A 24 -1.42 -0.76 21.92
C ARG A 24 -0.03 -1.21 21.45
N TYR A 25 0.28 -2.50 21.50
CA TYR A 25 1.59 -3.03 21.07
C TYR A 25 1.75 -3.06 19.55
N PHE A 26 0.63 -3.25 18.87
CA PHE A 26 0.60 -3.47 17.45
C PHE A 26 0.83 -2.17 16.65
N THR A 27 0.27 -1.05 17.14
CA THR A 27 0.44 0.26 16.51
C THR A 27 1.85 0.82 16.73
N THR A 28 2.44 0.65 17.91
CA THR A 28 3.82 1.11 18.18
C THR A 28 4.86 0.36 17.36
N TYR A 29 4.75 -0.98 17.25
CA TYR A 29 5.65 -1.76 16.38
C TYR A 29 5.56 -1.34 14.91
N THR A 30 4.34 -1.20 14.39
CA THR A 30 4.09 -0.76 13.01
C THR A 30 4.68 0.63 12.76
N LEU A 31 4.40 1.59 13.66
CA LEU A 31 4.87 2.95 13.52
C LEU A 31 6.39 3.05 13.62
N GLY A 32 7.03 2.22 14.46
CA GLY A 32 8.49 2.08 14.51
C GLY A 32 9.05 1.60 13.17
N ARG A 33 8.48 0.55 12.58
CA ARG A 33 8.90 0.04 11.26
C ARG A 33 8.70 1.05 10.13
N VAL A 34 7.61 1.81 10.16
CA VAL A 34 7.34 2.90 9.22
C VAL A 34 8.33 4.03 9.42
N TYR A 35 8.63 4.40 10.68
CA TYR A 35 9.64 5.38 11.02
C TYR A 35 11.01 4.99 10.49
N ASP A 36 11.46 3.75 10.74
CA ASP A 36 12.74 3.25 10.24
C ASP A 36 12.80 3.30 8.72
N ALA A 37 11.71 2.93 8.05
CA ALA A 37 11.62 3.00 6.59
C ALA A 37 11.65 4.45 6.08
N LEU A 38 11.05 5.40 6.80
CA LEU A 38 11.07 6.84 6.46
C LEU A 38 12.44 7.47 6.75
N ALA A 39 13.10 7.09 7.84
CA ALA A 39 14.41 7.60 8.26
C ALA A 39 15.55 7.01 7.42
N ALA A 40 15.37 5.84 6.83
CA ALA A 40 16.36 5.21 5.96
C ALA A 40 16.77 6.14 4.80
N ARG A 41 18.08 6.23 4.55
CA ARG A 41 18.61 6.95 3.39
C ARG A 41 18.04 6.34 2.10
N PRO A 42 17.65 7.16 1.11
CA PRO A 42 17.27 6.66 -0.20
C PRO A 42 18.39 5.78 -0.78
N SER A 43 18.02 4.60 -1.25
CA SER A 43 18.92 3.71 -1.96
C SER A 43 19.03 4.12 -3.44
N ARG A 44 20.05 3.63 -4.16
CA ARG A 44 20.16 3.81 -5.63
C ARG A 44 18.93 3.27 -6.40
N SER A 45 18.13 2.43 -5.76
CA SER A 45 16.90 1.86 -6.32
C SER A 45 15.63 2.66 -5.99
N ASP A 46 15.72 3.69 -5.13
CA ASP A 46 14.64 4.63 -4.87
C ASP A 46 14.60 5.69 -5.97
N ARG A 47 14.06 5.28 -7.12
CA ARG A 47 13.88 6.14 -8.30
C ARG A 47 12.48 6.74 -8.34
N PRO A 48 12.29 7.84 -9.08
CA PRO A 48 10.97 8.40 -9.34
C PRO A 48 10.06 7.39 -10.01
N GLY A 49 8.76 7.44 -9.68
CA GLY A 49 7.78 6.54 -10.25
C GLY A 49 6.37 6.78 -9.72
N LEU A 50 5.50 5.82 -9.98
CA LEU A 50 4.12 5.78 -9.54
C LEU A 50 3.94 4.70 -8.49
N VAL A 51 3.24 5.03 -7.40
CA VAL A 51 2.59 4.06 -6.53
C VAL A 51 1.10 4.05 -6.88
N TYR A 52 0.55 2.88 -7.16
CA TYR A 52 -0.80 2.72 -7.71
C TYR A 52 -1.65 1.78 -6.86
N TRP A 53 -2.96 1.92 -7.02
CA TRP A 53 -3.98 1.01 -6.51
C TRP A 53 -4.79 0.40 -7.65
N LEU A 54 -4.90 -0.93 -7.66
CA LEU A 54 -5.79 -1.67 -8.56
C LEU A 54 -6.97 -2.24 -7.76
N LYS A 55 -8.16 -2.17 -8.37
CA LYS A 55 -9.31 -3.00 -8.04
C LYS A 55 -9.31 -4.20 -8.97
N MET A 56 -9.41 -5.40 -8.41
CA MET A 56 -9.50 -6.67 -9.13
C MET A 56 -10.86 -7.29 -8.81
N GLU A 57 -11.73 -7.38 -9.79
CA GLU A 57 -13.06 -7.98 -9.66
C GLU A 57 -13.05 -9.35 -10.36
N HIS A 58 -13.33 -10.41 -9.62
CA HIS A 58 -13.38 -11.78 -10.11
C HIS A 58 -14.79 -12.15 -10.56
N ARG A 59 -14.93 -13.24 -11.34
CA ARG A 59 -16.23 -13.71 -11.83
C ARG A 59 -17.17 -14.14 -10.70
N SER A 60 -16.63 -14.65 -9.59
CA SER A 60 -17.38 -14.96 -8.37
C SER A 60 -18.00 -13.74 -7.68
N GLY A 61 -17.67 -12.51 -8.09
CA GLY A 61 -18.03 -11.29 -7.38
C GLY A 61 -17.03 -10.89 -6.29
N LEU A 62 -16.00 -11.70 -6.03
CA LEU A 62 -14.92 -11.34 -5.11
C LEU A 62 -14.19 -10.08 -5.61
N VAL A 63 -13.98 -9.11 -4.70
CA VAL A 63 -13.21 -7.89 -4.97
C VAL A 63 -11.93 -7.88 -4.14
N GLU A 64 -10.79 -7.79 -4.82
CA GLU A 64 -9.48 -7.70 -4.20
C GLU A 64 -8.78 -6.40 -4.60
N TRP A 65 -7.91 -5.91 -3.72
CA TRP A 65 -7.16 -4.68 -3.96
C TRP A 65 -5.67 -4.98 -4.02
N LYS A 66 -4.97 -4.29 -4.92
CA LYS A 66 -3.51 -4.36 -4.98
C LYS A 66 -2.88 -2.98 -4.98
N ALA A 67 -2.01 -2.74 -4.01
CA ALA A 67 -1.06 -1.64 -4.04
C ALA A 67 0.28 -2.11 -4.63
N GLY A 68 0.89 -1.30 -5.47
CA GLY A 68 2.25 -1.56 -5.95
C GLY A 68 2.87 -0.36 -6.64
N ARG A 69 4.09 -0.52 -7.16
CA ARG A 69 4.77 0.55 -7.91
C ARG A 69 5.04 0.20 -9.38
N THR A 70 5.19 1.24 -10.19
CA THR A 70 5.62 1.16 -11.59
C THR A 70 6.18 2.50 -12.09
N ASP A 71 7.00 2.44 -13.13
CA ASP A 71 7.41 3.58 -13.96
C ASP A 71 6.43 3.84 -15.12
N ASN A 72 5.67 2.83 -15.53
CA ASN A 72 4.79 2.87 -16.69
C ASN A 72 3.49 2.10 -16.41
N MET A 73 2.43 2.86 -16.09
CA MET A 73 1.13 2.30 -15.71
C MET A 73 0.47 1.50 -16.84
N GLN A 74 0.63 1.92 -18.10
CA GLN A 74 0.04 1.20 -19.24
C GLN A 74 0.68 -0.19 -19.40
N ARG A 75 2.02 -0.26 -19.37
CA ARG A 75 2.77 -1.52 -19.41
C ARG A 75 2.38 -2.41 -18.23
N ARG A 76 2.29 -1.84 -17.03
CA ARG A 76 1.92 -2.58 -15.81
C ARG A 76 0.49 -3.13 -15.87
N LEU A 77 -0.46 -2.35 -16.37
CA LEU A 77 -1.84 -2.80 -16.52
C LEU A 77 -1.96 -3.92 -17.57
N ARG A 78 -1.24 -3.82 -18.69
CA ARG A 78 -1.15 -4.91 -19.68
C ARG A 78 -0.57 -6.19 -19.06
N GLN A 79 0.50 -6.08 -18.27
CA GLN A 79 1.09 -7.22 -17.56
C GLN A 79 0.04 -7.89 -16.65
N TRP A 80 -0.68 -7.11 -15.85
CA TRP A 80 -1.72 -7.63 -14.96
C TRP A 80 -2.87 -8.31 -15.71
N ARG A 81 -3.35 -7.71 -16.80
CA ARG A 81 -4.40 -8.32 -17.64
C ARG A 81 -3.96 -9.65 -18.26
N ARG A 82 -2.69 -9.76 -18.67
CA ARG A 82 -2.12 -11.02 -19.16
C ARG A 82 -1.97 -12.07 -18.07
N GLN A 83 -1.56 -11.66 -16.87
CA GLN A 83 -1.38 -12.58 -15.73
C GLN A 83 -2.70 -13.04 -15.12
N CYS A 84 -3.75 -12.23 -15.20
CA CYS A 84 -5.06 -12.50 -14.61
C CYS A 84 -6.19 -12.20 -15.62
N PRO A 85 -6.33 -12.98 -16.70
CA PRO A 85 -7.31 -12.71 -17.76
C PRO A 85 -8.76 -12.81 -17.30
N GLY A 86 -9.03 -13.59 -16.25
CA GLY A 86 -10.37 -13.74 -15.65
C GLY A 86 -10.78 -12.63 -14.68
N CYS A 87 -9.92 -11.65 -14.42
CA CYS A 87 -10.23 -10.51 -13.53
C CYS A 87 -10.52 -9.25 -14.35
N ARG A 88 -11.56 -8.50 -13.98
CA ARG A 88 -11.69 -7.10 -14.40
C ARG A 88 -10.76 -6.26 -13.53
N ILE A 89 -9.77 -5.63 -14.16
CA ILE A 89 -8.73 -4.85 -13.47
C ILE A 89 -8.87 -3.38 -13.81
N THR A 90 -9.06 -2.57 -12.78
CA THR A 90 -9.25 -1.11 -12.88
C THR A 90 -8.20 -0.39 -12.02
N VAL A 91 -7.58 0.64 -12.58
CA VAL A 91 -6.71 1.55 -11.81
C VAL A 91 -7.61 2.51 -11.05
N VAL A 92 -7.54 2.48 -9.72
CA VAL A 92 -8.39 3.30 -8.85
C VAL A 92 -7.71 4.62 -8.54
N ASP A 93 -6.42 4.57 -8.23
CA ASP A 93 -5.61 5.75 -7.99
C ASP A 93 -4.15 5.48 -8.33
N LYS A 94 -3.39 6.55 -8.55
CA LYS A 94 -1.94 6.53 -8.69
C LYS A 94 -1.37 7.86 -8.22
N VAL A 95 -0.29 7.79 -7.43
CA VAL A 95 0.45 8.96 -6.99
C VAL A 95 1.87 8.89 -7.53
N ARG A 96 2.36 10.02 -8.04
CA ARG A 96 3.76 10.19 -8.42
C ARG A 96 4.57 10.58 -7.19
N THR A 97 5.79 10.07 -7.10
CA THR A 97 6.76 10.37 -6.03
C THR A 97 8.17 10.28 -6.57
N ARG A 98 9.12 10.97 -5.91
CA ARG A 98 10.55 10.87 -6.19
C ARG A 98 11.15 9.56 -5.71
N TYR A 99 10.52 8.90 -4.73
CA TYR A 99 11.04 7.70 -4.08
C TYR A 99 9.98 6.58 -4.05
N ALA A 100 9.61 6.06 -5.23
CA ALA A 100 8.48 5.13 -5.38
C ALA A 100 8.63 3.82 -4.58
N LYS A 101 9.84 3.29 -4.48
CA LYS A 101 10.13 2.08 -3.70
C LYS A 101 9.99 2.33 -2.19
N LYS A 102 10.54 3.44 -1.68
CA LYS A 102 10.37 3.87 -0.28
C LYS A 102 8.90 4.06 0.08
N LEU A 103 8.14 4.77 -0.77
CA LEU A 103 6.70 4.97 -0.57
C LEU A 103 5.93 3.63 -0.55
N GLU A 104 6.15 2.76 -1.53
CA GLU A 104 5.53 1.42 -1.58
C GLU A 104 5.82 0.62 -0.31
N ARG A 105 7.07 0.64 0.17
CA ARG A 105 7.48 -0.06 1.40
C ARG A 105 6.73 0.46 2.62
N CYS A 106 6.67 1.78 2.82
CA CYS A 106 5.94 2.38 3.94
C CYS A 106 4.46 2.02 3.88
N LEU A 107 3.85 2.10 2.68
CA LEU A 107 2.45 1.74 2.48
C LEU A 107 2.20 0.26 2.80
N HIS A 108 3.02 -0.65 2.29
CA HIS A 108 2.89 -2.07 2.57
C HIS A 108 3.11 -2.40 4.05
N LEU A 109 3.99 -1.69 4.76
CA LEU A 109 4.15 -1.85 6.21
C LEU A 109 2.85 -1.49 6.93
N CYS A 110 2.24 -0.34 6.62
CA CYS A 110 0.97 0.07 7.21
C CYS A 110 -0.20 -0.90 6.90
N LEU A 111 -0.23 -1.45 5.68
CA LEU A 111 -1.30 -2.36 5.25
C LEU A 111 -1.11 -3.79 5.76
N LYS A 112 0.13 -4.29 5.84
CA LYS A 112 0.44 -5.61 6.40
C LYS A 112 0.03 -5.74 7.84
N THR A 113 0.13 -4.62 8.55
CA THR A 113 -0.15 -4.60 9.96
C THR A 113 -1.65 -4.43 10.18
N SER A 114 -2.38 -3.70 9.33
CA SER A 114 -3.84 -3.78 9.44
C SER A 114 -4.38 -5.18 9.19
N ASP A 115 -5.52 -5.53 9.80
CA ASP A 115 -6.30 -6.73 9.46
C ASP A 115 -6.78 -6.76 7.99
N ALA A 116 -6.43 -5.74 7.19
CA ALA A 116 -6.62 -5.69 5.75
C ALA A 116 -5.64 -6.58 4.96
N TRP A 117 -4.60 -7.11 5.59
CA TRP A 117 -3.76 -8.12 4.97
C TRP A 117 -4.53 -9.44 4.86
N LYS A 118 -4.85 -9.84 3.64
CA LYS A 118 -5.48 -11.13 3.39
C LYS A 118 -4.47 -12.25 3.61
N VAL A 119 -4.91 -13.35 4.23
CA VAL A 119 -4.14 -14.61 4.23
C VAL A 119 -3.78 -14.92 2.77
N PRO A 120 -2.49 -15.15 2.44
CA PRO A 120 -2.09 -15.42 1.07
C PRO A 120 -2.91 -16.54 0.46
N SER A 121 -3.70 -16.22 -0.57
CA SER A 121 -4.49 -17.19 -1.31
C SER A 121 -4.15 -17.14 -2.79
N ALA A 122 -4.31 -18.28 -3.46
CA ALA A 122 -4.21 -18.33 -4.91
C ALA A 122 -5.27 -17.42 -5.54
N CYS A 123 -4.90 -16.72 -6.61
CA CYS A 123 -5.84 -15.96 -7.42
C CYS A 123 -6.92 -16.89 -7.99
N GLU A 124 -8.20 -16.53 -7.89
CA GLU A 124 -9.26 -17.33 -8.51
C GLU A 124 -9.08 -17.46 -10.03
N ALA A 125 -8.71 -16.36 -10.69
CA ALA A 125 -8.61 -16.31 -12.14
C ALA A 125 -7.38 -17.01 -12.74
N CYS A 126 -6.23 -17.01 -12.05
CA CYS A 126 -4.98 -17.55 -12.62
C CYS A 126 -4.24 -18.53 -11.72
N ARG A 127 -4.78 -18.84 -10.53
CA ARG A 127 -4.23 -19.78 -9.55
C ARG A 127 -2.83 -19.44 -9.00
N VAL A 128 -2.27 -18.29 -9.36
CA VAL A 128 -0.98 -17.80 -8.85
C VAL A 128 -1.16 -17.06 -7.51
N PHE A 129 -0.21 -17.23 -6.60
CA PHE A 129 -0.10 -16.45 -5.37
C PHE A 129 0.46 -15.05 -5.67
N HIS A 130 -0.42 -14.08 -5.87
CA HIS A 130 0.01 -12.69 -5.94
C HIS A 130 0.30 -12.16 -4.54
N ARG A 131 1.55 -11.77 -4.31
CA ARG A 131 1.93 -11.07 -3.09
C ARG A 131 1.23 -9.70 -3.03
N GLU A 132 0.95 -9.25 -1.81
CA GLU A 132 0.41 -7.91 -1.52
C GLU A 132 -0.95 -7.67 -2.19
N LYS A 133 -1.87 -8.62 -1.99
CA LYS A 133 -3.32 -8.41 -2.16
C LYS A 133 -3.92 -8.04 -0.80
N PHE A 134 -4.89 -7.15 -0.81
CA PHE A 134 -5.49 -6.56 0.39
C PHE A 134 -7.02 -6.58 0.32
N GLU A 135 -7.63 -6.72 1.48
CA GLU A 135 -9.07 -6.54 1.68
C GLU A 135 -9.31 -5.21 2.41
N VAL A 136 -9.51 -4.14 1.64
CA VAL A 136 -9.60 -2.77 2.20
C VAL A 136 -10.83 -2.55 3.09
N GLY A 137 -11.83 -3.43 3.07
CA GLY A 137 -12.96 -3.37 4.00
C GLY A 137 -12.49 -3.34 5.46
N ARG A 138 -11.49 -4.17 5.81
CA ARG A 138 -10.89 -4.22 7.14
C ARG A 138 -9.92 -3.08 7.44
N PHE A 139 -9.55 -2.28 6.43
CA PHE A 139 -8.79 -1.03 6.60
C PHE A 139 -9.69 0.19 6.91
N GLY A 140 -11.01 0.00 6.96
CA GLY A 140 -11.98 1.10 6.98
C GLY A 140 -12.21 1.72 5.60
N GLY A 141 -12.01 0.95 4.53
CA GLY A 141 -12.34 1.29 3.15
C GLY A 141 -11.16 1.77 2.30
N ILE A 142 -11.35 1.73 0.98
CA ILE A 142 -10.34 2.18 0.00
C ILE A 142 -9.96 3.65 0.21
N THR A 143 -10.93 4.51 0.56
CA THR A 143 -10.70 5.95 0.78
C THR A 143 -9.62 6.22 1.83
N LYS A 144 -9.62 5.49 2.95
CA LYS A 144 -8.57 5.62 3.98
C LYS A 144 -7.20 5.18 3.46
N ALA A 145 -7.15 4.09 2.69
CA ALA A 145 -5.91 3.60 2.10
C ALA A 145 -5.32 4.60 1.09
N LEU A 146 -6.16 5.25 0.29
CA LEU A 146 -5.73 6.31 -0.64
C LEU A 146 -5.23 7.55 0.11
N ASN A 147 -5.93 7.98 1.17
CA ASN A 147 -5.50 9.11 1.99
C ASN A 147 -4.17 8.84 2.70
N LEU A 148 -3.98 7.64 3.23
CA LEU A 148 -2.70 7.20 3.78
C LEU A 148 -1.60 7.24 2.70
N THR A 149 -1.88 6.76 1.49
CA THR A 149 -0.91 6.77 0.39
C THR A 149 -0.44 8.20 0.06
N ARG A 150 -1.37 9.16 0.00
CA ARG A 150 -1.05 10.58 -0.24
C ARG A 150 -0.27 11.21 0.91
N LEU A 151 -0.67 10.94 2.14
CA LEU A 151 0.05 11.40 3.33
C LEU A 151 1.50 10.87 3.34
N LEU A 152 1.69 9.57 3.10
CA LEU A 152 3.02 8.96 3.04
C LEU A 152 3.85 9.53 1.90
N ARG A 153 3.26 9.79 0.73
CA ARG A 153 3.95 10.46 -0.38
C ARG A 153 4.47 11.82 0.06
N ASP A 154 3.61 12.64 0.66
CA ASP A 154 3.99 14.00 1.07
C ASP A 154 5.16 13.96 2.05
N ILE A 155 5.18 12.97 2.96
CA ILE A 155 6.28 12.76 3.90
C ILE A 155 7.56 12.28 3.21
N VAL A 156 7.43 11.37 2.26
CA VAL A 156 8.56 10.75 1.56
C VAL A 156 9.24 11.74 0.61
N ASP A 157 8.49 12.66 0.02
CA ASP A 157 9.00 13.65 -0.94
C ASP A 157 9.51 14.96 -0.30
N MET A 158 9.28 15.16 1.01
CA MET A 158 9.91 16.23 1.81
C MET A 158 11.42 16.04 1.94
#